data_AF-A0A7C9CKF3-F1
#
_entry.id   AF-A0A7C9CKF3-F1
#
_cell.length_a   1.000
_cell.length_b   1.000
_cell.length_c   1.000
_cell.angle_alpha   90.00
_cell.angle_beta   90.00
_cell.angle_gamma   90.00
#
_symmetry.space_group_name_H-M   'P 1'
#
loop_
_entity.id
_entity.type
_entity.pdbx_description
1 polymer ?
#
loop_
_entity_poly.entity_id
_entity_poly.type
_entity_poly.pdbx_seq_one_letter_code
_entity_poly.pdbx_strand_id
1 'polypeptide(L)'
;LRKLKYLIRFHPFDLEFKRHCKEGKLPNYVVIEQRFFDILAWPGNDDHPSHDVSRGQGLIKEVYEALRSSPQWNEMLFIITYDEHGGFFDHVQTPVEGVPSPDDIVGPEPYKFKFDRLGVRVPAIFISPWIEPGTVLHGPSGPQPTSEYEHSSIPATVRKIFNLKEFLTKRDAWAGTFECVLTRKTPRTDCPVTLPEPVRLRETPAQEDKKLSDFQAELVQLAACLRGDHNKETYPHKLVESMTVKEAVEYVEEAFKVFLNEGDKARKRGADESSAVVVEAPTATPTHRSFAHKFFSCLACNN
;
A
#
# COMPACT_ATOMS: atom_id res chain seq x y z
N LEU A 1 6.84 -5.07 -5.75
CA LEU A 1 7.42 -3.73 -6.03
C LEU A 1 8.89 -3.56 -5.63
N ARG A 2 9.51 -4.47 -4.86
CA ARG A 2 10.93 -4.33 -4.43
C ARG A 2 12.00 -4.62 -5.51
N LYS A 3 11.59 -5.03 -6.72
CA LYS A 3 12.52 -5.34 -7.80
C LYS A 3 13.11 -4.06 -8.39
N LEU A 4 14.37 -4.10 -8.83
CA LEU A 4 15.10 -2.93 -9.33
C LEU A 4 14.37 -2.18 -10.46
N LYS A 5 13.69 -2.89 -11.38
CA LYS A 5 12.89 -2.27 -12.45
C LYS A 5 11.77 -1.34 -11.98
N TYR A 6 11.33 -1.46 -10.73
CA TYR A 6 10.23 -0.66 -10.18
C TYR A 6 10.69 0.52 -9.33
N LEU A 7 11.99 0.67 -9.05
CA LEU A 7 12.51 1.74 -8.17
C LEU A 7 12.13 3.15 -8.61
N ILE A 8 12.01 3.36 -9.91
CA ILE A 8 11.66 4.66 -10.51
C ILE A 8 10.14 4.86 -10.68
N ARG A 9 9.32 3.98 -10.11
CA ARG A 9 7.85 4.01 -10.22
C ARG A 9 7.17 4.55 -8.96
N PHE A 10 7.94 4.97 -7.95
CA PHE A 10 7.44 5.63 -6.76
C PHE A 10 7.53 7.15 -6.94
N HIS A 11 6.42 7.84 -6.70
CA HIS A 11 6.31 9.28 -6.92
C HIS A 11 5.64 9.94 -5.72
N PRO A 12 6.14 11.08 -5.22
CA PRO A 12 5.47 11.86 -4.20
C PRO A 12 4.09 12.33 -4.66
N PHE A 13 3.09 12.15 -3.80
CA PHE A 13 1.71 12.54 -4.10
C PHE A 13 1.55 14.07 -4.30
N ASP A 14 2.03 14.87 -3.35
CA ASP A 14 1.71 16.30 -3.30
C ASP A 14 2.20 17.11 -4.51
N LEU A 15 3.27 16.66 -5.15
CA LEU A 15 3.91 17.36 -6.28
C LEU A 15 3.78 16.59 -7.59
N GLU A 16 4.30 15.36 -7.66
CA GLU A 16 4.45 14.65 -8.93
C GLU A 16 3.10 14.15 -9.46
N PHE A 17 2.22 13.63 -8.59
CA PHE A 17 0.91 13.14 -9.04
C PHE A 17 0.08 14.26 -9.67
N LYS A 18 -0.07 15.41 -9.00
CA LYS A 18 -0.81 16.58 -9.54
C LYS A 18 -0.18 17.11 -10.82
N ARG A 19 1.16 17.17 -10.89
CA ARG A 19 1.88 17.58 -12.09
C ARG A 19 1.60 16.62 -13.25
N HIS A 20 1.67 15.30 -13.03
CA HIS A 20 1.32 14.29 -14.03
C HIS A 20 -0.14 14.38 -14.48
N CYS A 21 -1.08 14.62 -13.56
CA CYS A 21 -2.48 14.87 -13.93
C CYS A 21 -2.59 16.07 -14.86
N LYS A 22 -2.01 17.21 -14.48
CA LYS A 22 -2.07 18.46 -15.24
C LYS A 22 -1.43 18.35 -16.62
N GLU A 23 -0.32 17.63 -16.73
CA GLU A 23 0.43 17.45 -17.97
C GLU A 23 -0.10 16.30 -18.85
N GLY A 24 -1.06 15.50 -18.37
CA GLY A 24 -1.52 14.31 -19.09
C GLY A 24 -0.45 13.23 -19.20
N LYS A 25 0.30 13.00 -18.12
CA LYS A 25 1.41 12.04 -18.05
C LYS A 25 1.21 10.91 -17.04
N LEU A 26 -0.02 10.68 -16.57
CA LEU A 26 -0.28 9.54 -15.71
C LEU A 26 -0.05 8.24 -16.51
N PRO A 27 0.61 7.23 -15.92
CA PRO A 27 0.76 5.92 -16.54
C PRO A 27 -0.59 5.19 -16.55
N ASN A 28 -0.68 4.13 -17.35
CA ASN A 28 -1.91 3.34 -17.53
C ASN A 28 -2.43 2.66 -16.25
N TYR A 29 -1.59 2.52 -15.21
CA TYR A 29 -1.98 1.96 -13.92
C TYR A 29 -1.28 2.75 -12.81
N VAL A 30 -2.07 3.32 -11.91
CA VAL A 30 -1.64 4.14 -10.78
C VAL A 30 -2.31 3.62 -9.53
N VAL A 31 -1.53 3.45 -8.47
CA VAL A 31 -2.02 3.20 -7.11
C VAL A 31 -1.65 4.43 -6.28
N ILE A 32 -2.62 4.96 -5.55
CA ILE A 32 -2.42 6.07 -4.62
C ILE A 32 -2.40 5.48 -3.21
N GLU A 33 -1.32 5.74 -2.49
CA GLU A 33 -1.15 5.35 -1.09
C GLU A 33 -1.38 6.59 -0.21
N GLN A 34 -2.20 6.42 0.80
CA GLN A 34 -2.49 7.38 1.86
C GLN A 34 -1.31 7.56 2.83
N ARG A 35 -1.45 8.54 3.73
CA ARG A 35 -0.58 8.75 4.89
C ARG A 35 -1.17 8.02 6.11
N PHE A 36 -0.39 7.08 6.62
CA PHE A 36 -0.75 6.22 7.76
C PHE A 36 -0.25 6.74 9.13
N PHE A 37 0.59 7.78 9.12
CA PHE A 37 1.11 8.42 10.34
C PHE A 37 0.47 9.79 10.52
N ASP A 38 -0.04 10.06 11.72
CA ASP A 38 -0.74 11.30 12.04
C ASP A 38 0.17 12.27 12.79
N ILE A 39 0.91 13.07 12.00
CA ILE A 39 1.80 14.12 12.48
C ILE A 39 1.25 15.52 12.23
N LEU A 40 1.71 16.52 12.98
CA LEU A 40 1.12 17.88 12.93
C LEU A 40 1.25 18.52 11.54
N ALA A 41 2.40 18.37 10.89
CA ALA A 41 2.67 18.94 9.57
C ALA A 41 1.90 18.23 8.45
N TRP A 42 1.74 16.90 8.57
CA TRP A 42 1.13 16.04 7.57
C TRP A 42 0.22 15.01 8.25
N PRO A 43 -1.02 15.41 8.60
CA PRO A 43 -1.96 14.52 9.27
C PRO A 43 -2.27 13.27 8.44
N GLY A 44 -2.66 12.19 9.13
CA GLY A 44 -3.14 10.96 8.50
C GLY A 44 -4.39 11.24 7.67
N ASN A 45 -4.51 10.59 6.51
CA ASN A 45 -5.60 10.81 5.55
C ASN A 45 -6.11 9.50 4.92
N ASP A 46 -6.20 8.47 5.75
CA ASP A 46 -6.47 7.08 5.40
C ASP A 46 -7.85 6.58 5.84
N ASP A 47 -8.69 7.48 6.38
CA ASP A 47 -9.97 7.17 7.04
C ASP A 47 -9.87 6.20 8.24
N HIS A 48 -8.66 5.91 8.73
CA HIS A 48 -8.44 4.97 9.83
C HIS A 48 -8.56 5.67 11.20
N PRO A 49 -9.27 5.10 12.19
CA PRO A 49 -9.29 5.63 13.54
C PRO A 49 -7.89 5.62 14.20
N SER A 50 -7.47 6.63 14.95
CA SER A 50 -8.19 7.82 15.41
C SER A 50 -7.96 9.07 14.54
N HIS A 51 -7.55 8.88 13.27
CA HIS A 51 -7.38 9.99 12.33
C HIS A 51 -8.73 10.64 12.02
N ASP A 52 -8.67 11.89 11.56
CA ASP A 52 -9.89 12.60 11.16
C ASP A 52 -10.33 12.11 9.78
N VAL A 53 -11.47 11.44 9.70
CA VAL A 53 -12.05 10.94 8.43
C VAL A 53 -12.24 12.07 7.42
N SER A 54 -12.41 13.33 7.87
CA SER A 54 -12.47 14.46 6.93
C SER A 54 -11.19 14.61 6.10
N ARG A 55 -10.04 14.11 6.58
CA ARG A 55 -8.76 14.13 5.87
C ARG A 55 -8.71 13.08 4.77
N GLY A 56 -9.19 11.86 4.98
CA GLY A 56 -9.27 10.85 3.92
C GLY A 56 -10.32 11.21 2.86
N GLN A 57 -11.45 11.77 3.28
CA GLN A 57 -12.39 12.39 2.34
C GLN A 57 -11.77 13.57 1.56
N GLY A 58 -10.86 14.32 2.21
CA GLY A 58 -10.06 15.36 1.55
C GLY A 58 -9.11 14.80 0.49
N LEU A 59 -8.45 13.67 0.77
CA LEU A 59 -7.61 12.96 -0.20
C LEU A 59 -8.44 12.51 -1.42
N ILE A 60 -9.61 11.91 -1.21
CA ILE A 60 -10.51 11.48 -2.28
C ILE A 60 -10.88 12.68 -3.17
N LYS A 61 -11.27 13.80 -2.56
CA LYS A 61 -11.58 15.04 -3.29
C LYS A 61 -10.39 15.54 -4.10
N GLU A 62 -9.22 15.62 -3.49
CA GLU A 62 -7.99 16.10 -4.13
C GLU A 62 -7.60 15.23 -5.33
N VAL A 63 -7.68 13.90 -5.19
CA VAL A 63 -7.48 12.96 -6.30
C VAL A 63 -8.51 13.17 -7.39
N TYR A 64 -9.81 13.18 -7.04
CA TYR A 64 -10.88 13.37 -8.01
C TYR A 64 -10.70 14.65 -8.82
N GLU A 65 -10.48 15.80 -8.17
CA GLU A 65 -10.37 17.09 -8.85
C GLU A 65 -9.10 17.18 -9.71
N ALA A 66 -8.00 16.56 -9.29
CA ALA A 66 -6.78 16.45 -10.10
C ALA A 66 -7.00 15.61 -11.36
N LEU A 67 -7.66 14.44 -11.23
CA LEU A 67 -8.00 13.59 -12.37
C LEU A 67 -9.02 14.27 -13.29
N ARG A 68 -10.04 14.91 -12.72
CA ARG A 68 -11.13 15.57 -13.43
C ARG A 68 -10.68 16.75 -14.27
N SER A 69 -9.64 17.46 -13.83
CA SER A 69 -9.02 18.57 -14.56
C SER A 69 -7.92 18.11 -15.54
N SER A 70 -7.57 16.83 -15.55
CA SER A 70 -6.58 16.27 -16.45
C SER A 70 -7.08 16.21 -17.90
N PRO A 71 -6.22 16.46 -18.92
CA PRO A 71 -6.56 16.15 -20.30
C PRO A 71 -6.82 14.65 -20.52
N GLN A 72 -6.34 13.77 -19.63
CA GLN A 72 -6.57 12.33 -19.69
C GLN A 72 -7.90 11.90 -19.01
N TRP A 73 -8.75 12.80 -18.52
CA TRP A 73 -9.99 12.45 -17.78
C TRP A 73 -10.87 11.41 -18.50
N ASN A 74 -11.01 11.53 -19.82
CA ASN A 74 -11.81 10.62 -20.64
C ASN A 74 -11.13 9.26 -20.89
N GLU A 75 -9.96 9.02 -20.31
CA GLU A 75 -9.20 7.76 -20.41
C GLU A 75 -9.09 7.06 -19.05
N MET A 76 -9.82 7.53 -18.04
CA MET A 76 -9.68 7.07 -16.66
C MET A 76 -10.87 6.26 -16.16
N LEU A 77 -10.54 5.20 -15.42
CA LEU A 77 -11.41 4.58 -14.43
C LEU A 77 -10.74 4.76 -13.07
N PHE A 78 -11.31 5.64 -12.24
CA PHE A 78 -10.88 5.83 -10.86
C PHE A 78 -11.67 4.91 -9.95
N ILE A 79 -10.96 4.15 -9.12
CA ILE A 79 -11.53 3.15 -8.21
C ILE A 79 -11.17 3.57 -6.79
N ILE A 80 -12.19 3.64 -5.93
CA ILE A 80 -12.00 3.80 -4.49
C ILE A 80 -12.48 2.51 -3.84
N THR A 81 -11.62 1.91 -3.02
CA THR A 81 -11.94 0.72 -2.21
C THR A 81 -11.29 0.87 -0.85
N TYR A 82 -11.74 0.09 0.11
CA TYR A 82 -11.14 -0.01 1.43
C TYR A 82 -10.47 -1.38 1.59
N ASP A 83 -9.38 -1.45 2.34
CA ASP A 83 -8.66 -2.68 2.61
C ASP A 83 -9.44 -3.58 3.57
N GLU A 84 -10.15 -2.98 4.54
CA GLU A 84 -10.99 -3.67 5.52
C GLU A 84 -12.28 -2.89 5.89
N HIS A 85 -13.10 -3.47 6.75
CA HIS A 85 -14.48 -3.02 7.05
C HIS A 85 -14.60 -2.07 8.26
N GLY A 86 -13.53 -1.84 9.02
CA GLY A 86 -13.51 -0.97 10.19
C GLY A 86 -14.06 -1.60 11.47
N GLY A 87 -14.36 -2.90 11.48
CA GLY A 87 -14.93 -3.60 12.64
C GLY A 87 -16.43 -3.35 12.87
N PHE A 88 -17.10 -2.62 11.97
CA PHE A 88 -18.53 -2.35 12.07
C PHE A 88 -19.38 -3.53 11.58
N PHE A 89 -20.60 -3.66 12.11
CA PHE A 89 -21.53 -4.69 11.67
C PHE A 89 -21.95 -4.48 10.21
N ASP A 90 -21.82 -5.53 9.40
CA ASP A 90 -22.48 -5.64 8.09
C ASP A 90 -23.49 -6.80 8.15
N HIS A 91 -24.67 -6.60 7.57
CA HIS A 91 -25.76 -7.58 7.58
C HIS A 91 -25.58 -8.69 6.54
N VAL A 92 -24.68 -8.52 5.56
CA VAL A 92 -24.42 -9.50 4.51
C VAL A 92 -23.48 -10.57 5.05
N GLN A 93 -23.94 -11.82 4.96
CA GLN A 93 -23.09 -12.96 5.30
C GLN A 93 -21.93 -13.07 4.32
N THR A 94 -20.73 -13.33 4.85
CA THR A 94 -19.52 -13.46 4.05
C THR A 94 -19.62 -14.68 3.12
N PRO A 95 -19.34 -14.55 1.81
CA PRO A 95 -19.31 -15.69 0.90
C PRO A 95 -18.26 -16.73 1.31
N VAL A 96 -18.69 -18.00 1.34
CA VAL A 96 -17.84 -19.15 1.69
C VAL A 96 -17.90 -20.28 0.66
N GLU A 97 -18.85 -20.23 -0.28
CA GLU A 97 -19.08 -21.30 -1.23
C GLU A 97 -18.21 -21.12 -2.49
N GLY A 98 -17.43 -22.14 -2.84
CA GLY A 98 -16.64 -22.15 -4.07
C GLY A 98 -15.55 -21.09 -4.16
N VAL A 99 -15.19 -20.47 -3.03
CA VAL A 99 -14.15 -19.43 -2.89
C VAL A 99 -12.77 -20.14 -2.84
N PRO A 100 -11.94 -20.11 -3.91
CA PRO A 100 -10.70 -20.92 -3.95
C PRO A 100 -9.60 -20.36 -3.04
N SER A 101 -8.77 -21.16 -2.38
CA SER A 101 -7.52 -20.62 -1.80
C SER A 101 -6.67 -19.97 -2.92
N PRO A 102 -6.08 -18.78 -2.72
CA PRO A 102 -5.33 -18.10 -3.78
C PRO A 102 -4.18 -18.96 -4.30
N ASP A 103 -3.44 -19.61 -3.40
CA ASP A 103 -2.19 -20.35 -3.68
C ASP A 103 -2.07 -21.68 -2.91
N ASP A 104 -3.15 -22.14 -2.27
CA ASP A 104 -3.23 -23.32 -1.39
C ASP A 104 -2.32 -23.25 -0.15
N ILE A 105 -1.75 -22.08 0.17
CA ILE A 105 -0.95 -21.91 1.38
C ILE A 105 -1.89 -21.79 2.58
N VAL A 106 -1.69 -22.67 3.54
CA VAL A 106 -2.44 -22.66 4.80
C VAL A 106 -1.69 -21.80 5.82
N GLY A 107 -2.43 -20.95 6.53
CA GLY A 107 -1.89 -20.16 7.63
C GLY A 107 -1.31 -21.03 8.75
N PRO A 108 -0.45 -20.46 9.61
CA PRO A 108 0.18 -21.20 10.70
C PRO A 108 -0.83 -21.64 11.78
N GLU A 109 -0.36 -22.50 12.68
CA GLU A 109 -1.07 -22.84 13.92
C GLU A 109 -1.33 -21.58 14.78
N PRO A 110 -2.40 -21.55 15.59
CA PRO A 110 -3.35 -22.65 15.86
C PRO A 110 -4.52 -22.71 14.86
N TYR A 111 -4.66 -21.72 13.98
CA TYR A 111 -5.91 -21.53 13.22
C TYR A 111 -5.92 -22.30 11.90
N LYS A 112 -4.76 -22.57 11.30
CA LYS A 112 -4.66 -23.30 10.01
C LYS A 112 -5.61 -22.74 8.96
N PHE A 113 -5.67 -21.40 8.86
CA PHE A 113 -6.63 -20.70 8.01
C PHE A 113 -6.30 -20.97 6.53
N LYS A 114 -7.25 -21.51 5.76
CA LYS A 114 -7.03 -21.98 4.39
C LYS A 114 -7.17 -20.89 3.32
N PHE A 115 -7.67 -19.72 3.71
CA PHE A 115 -8.03 -18.64 2.79
C PHE A 115 -9.04 -19.09 1.74
N ASP A 116 -10.01 -19.94 2.08
CA ASP A 116 -11.07 -20.47 1.22
C ASP A 116 -12.44 -19.81 1.48
N ARG A 117 -12.41 -18.54 1.90
CA ARG A 117 -13.59 -17.69 2.16
C ARG A 117 -13.25 -16.21 1.96
N LEU A 118 -14.27 -15.38 1.82
CA LEU A 118 -14.12 -13.92 1.80
C LEU A 118 -14.27 -13.31 3.20
N GLY A 119 -13.78 -12.08 3.34
CA GLY A 119 -13.98 -11.25 4.52
C GLY A 119 -15.32 -10.52 4.50
N VAL A 120 -15.50 -9.63 5.48
CA VAL A 120 -16.65 -8.73 5.53
C VAL A 120 -16.63 -7.76 4.35
N ARG A 121 -17.81 -7.35 3.87
CA ARG A 121 -17.94 -6.43 2.75
C ARG A 121 -17.26 -5.09 3.06
N VAL A 122 -16.62 -4.54 2.05
CA VAL A 122 -16.06 -3.19 2.04
C VAL A 122 -16.72 -2.34 0.95
N PRO A 123 -16.74 -1.00 1.08
CA PRO A 123 -17.21 -0.13 0.01
C PRO A 123 -16.29 -0.21 -1.23
N ALA A 124 -16.90 -0.17 -2.42
CA ALA A 124 -16.20 -0.02 -3.69
C ALA A 124 -16.95 1.00 -4.56
N ILE A 125 -16.24 2.02 -5.07
CA ILE A 125 -16.80 3.10 -5.87
C ILE A 125 -16.02 3.18 -7.18
N PHE A 126 -16.74 3.16 -8.30
CA PHE A 126 -16.19 3.30 -9.65
C PHE A 126 -16.57 4.66 -10.23
N ILE A 127 -15.57 5.44 -10.64
CA ILE A 127 -15.73 6.82 -11.09
C ILE A 127 -15.10 6.95 -12.46
N SER A 128 -15.92 7.29 -13.45
CA SER A 128 -15.48 7.49 -14.84
C SER A 128 -16.55 8.25 -15.63
N PRO A 129 -16.18 9.07 -16.63
CA PRO A 129 -17.16 9.66 -17.54
C PRO A 129 -17.89 8.61 -18.41
N TRP A 130 -17.44 7.35 -18.38
CA TRP A 130 -18.03 6.24 -19.15
C TRP A 130 -19.10 5.45 -18.38
N ILE A 131 -19.43 5.85 -17.15
CA ILE A 131 -20.41 5.18 -16.28
C ILE A 131 -21.69 6.04 -16.18
N GLU A 132 -22.85 5.40 -16.33
CA GLU A 132 -24.14 6.09 -16.14
C GLU A 132 -24.35 6.53 -14.68
N PRO A 133 -24.91 7.72 -14.43
CA PRO A 133 -25.17 8.17 -13.07
C PRO A 133 -26.17 7.26 -12.36
N GLY A 134 -25.92 6.98 -11.08
CA GLY A 134 -26.77 6.11 -10.27
C GLY A 134 -26.61 4.61 -10.55
N THR A 135 -25.58 4.20 -11.29
CA THR A 135 -25.28 2.79 -11.53
C THR A 135 -24.91 2.08 -10.23
N VAL A 136 -25.59 0.96 -9.96
CA VAL A 136 -25.25 0.04 -8.86
C VAL A 136 -24.95 -1.33 -9.46
N LEU A 137 -23.76 -1.86 -9.15
CA LEU A 137 -23.33 -3.19 -9.57
C LEU A 137 -23.42 -4.13 -8.37
N HIS A 138 -24.35 -5.10 -8.41
CA HIS A 138 -24.65 -5.95 -7.25
C HIS A 138 -23.73 -7.17 -7.13
N GLY A 139 -23.55 -7.93 -8.22
CA GLY A 139 -22.74 -9.14 -8.25
C GLY A 139 -22.25 -9.44 -9.67
N PRO A 140 -21.15 -10.20 -9.82
CA PRO A 140 -20.58 -10.45 -11.13
C PRO A 140 -21.35 -11.53 -11.89
N SER A 141 -21.20 -11.57 -13.21
CA SER A 141 -21.78 -12.62 -14.06
C SER A 141 -20.89 -13.86 -14.24
N GLY A 142 -19.75 -13.91 -13.56
CA GLY A 142 -18.75 -14.98 -13.72
C GLY A 142 -17.36 -14.50 -13.30
N PRO A 143 -16.30 -15.29 -13.54
CA PRO A 143 -16.23 -16.45 -14.44
C PRO A 143 -16.90 -17.75 -13.95
N GLN A 144 -17.22 -17.88 -12.67
CA GLN A 144 -17.94 -19.01 -12.09
C GLN A 144 -19.30 -18.55 -11.52
N PRO A 145 -20.29 -19.44 -11.34
CA PRO A 145 -21.55 -19.08 -10.69
C PRO A 145 -21.40 -18.57 -9.25
N THR A 146 -20.31 -18.96 -8.58
CA THR A 146 -19.98 -18.53 -7.22
C THR A 146 -19.05 -17.31 -7.18
N SER A 147 -18.62 -16.78 -8.33
CA SER A 147 -17.73 -15.62 -8.38
C SER A 147 -18.34 -14.43 -7.66
N GLU A 148 -17.51 -13.67 -6.96
CA GLU A 148 -17.90 -12.45 -6.26
C GLU A 148 -17.03 -11.26 -6.67
N TYR A 149 -17.47 -10.05 -6.33
CA TYR A 149 -16.60 -8.89 -6.33
C TYR A 149 -15.83 -8.82 -5.01
N GLU A 150 -14.50 -8.87 -5.11
CA GLU A 150 -13.57 -8.76 -3.99
C GLU A 150 -12.25 -8.11 -4.45
N HIS A 151 -11.27 -7.89 -3.57
CA HIS A 151 -10.04 -7.16 -3.91
C HIS A 151 -9.30 -7.69 -5.13
N SER A 152 -9.35 -8.99 -5.38
CA SER A 152 -8.74 -9.64 -6.55
C SER A 152 -9.53 -9.43 -7.85
N SER A 153 -10.74 -8.86 -7.80
CA SER A 153 -11.44 -8.31 -8.96
C SER A 153 -10.64 -7.18 -9.63
N ILE A 154 -9.80 -6.46 -8.88
CA ILE A 154 -8.92 -5.43 -9.43
C ILE A 154 -7.88 -6.06 -10.37
N PRO A 155 -6.97 -6.95 -9.92
CA PRO A 155 -6.03 -7.61 -10.82
C PRO A 155 -6.73 -8.44 -11.91
N ALA A 156 -7.88 -9.07 -11.64
CA ALA A 156 -8.66 -9.78 -12.67
C ALA A 156 -9.11 -8.83 -13.80
N THR A 157 -9.63 -7.64 -13.43
CA THR A 157 -10.07 -6.63 -14.40
C THR A 157 -8.88 -6.00 -15.13
N VAL A 158 -7.78 -5.71 -14.44
CA VAL A 158 -6.52 -5.24 -15.05
C VAL A 158 -6.02 -6.25 -16.08
N ARG A 159 -5.96 -7.53 -15.72
CA ARG A 159 -5.59 -8.62 -16.63
C ARG A 159 -6.48 -8.65 -17.86
N LYS A 160 -7.79 -8.45 -17.71
CA LYS A 160 -8.74 -8.41 -18.83
C LYS A 160 -8.55 -7.19 -19.73
N ILE A 161 -8.54 -5.98 -19.16
CA ILE A 161 -8.45 -4.71 -19.92
C ILE A 161 -7.11 -4.57 -20.64
N PHE A 162 -6.00 -5.01 -20.02
CA PHE A 162 -4.66 -4.97 -20.63
C PHE A 162 -4.29 -6.23 -21.41
N ASN A 163 -5.23 -7.18 -21.57
CA ASN A 163 -5.01 -8.45 -22.27
C ASN A 163 -3.74 -9.20 -21.79
N LEU A 164 -3.54 -9.24 -20.47
CA LEU A 164 -2.46 -10.03 -19.87
C LEU A 164 -2.82 -11.52 -19.94
N LYS A 165 -1.80 -12.37 -20.14
CA LYS A 165 -2.03 -13.79 -20.43
C LYS A 165 -2.42 -14.59 -19.19
N GLU A 166 -1.71 -14.36 -18.10
CA GLU A 166 -1.76 -15.18 -16.90
C GLU A 166 -2.49 -14.46 -15.77
N PHE A 167 -3.17 -15.23 -14.93
CA PHE A 167 -3.63 -14.80 -13.61
C PHE A 167 -2.49 -14.90 -12.60
N LEU A 168 -2.55 -14.11 -11.54
CA LEU A 168 -1.55 -14.13 -10.47
C LEU A 168 -1.75 -15.34 -9.55
N THR A 169 -3.00 -15.73 -9.32
CA THR A 169 -3.45 -16.74 -8.35
C THR A 169 -4.72 -17.42 -8.84
N LYS A 170 -5.24 -18.39 -8.06
CA LYS A 170 -6.58 -18.95 -8.31
C LYS A 170 -7.70 -17.99 -7.95
N ARG A 171 -7.43 -17.03 -7.04
CA ARG A 171 -8.42 -16.07 -6.53
C ARG A 171 -8.79 -15.05 -7.61
N ASP A 172 -7.82 -14.40 -8.26
CA ASP A 172 -8.10 -13.48 -9.37
C ASP A 172 -8.57 -14.20 -10.65
N ALA A 173 -8.25 -15.49 -10.82
CA ALA A 173 -8.87 -16.32 -11.87
C ALA A 173 -10.36 -16.61 -11.62
N TRP A 174 -10.80 -16.57 -10.37
CA TRP A 174 -12.18 -16.79 -9.95
C TRP A 174 -12.97 -15.50 -9.75
N ALA A 175 -12.32 -14.39 -9.42
CA ALA A 175 -12.96 -13.12 -9.10
C ALA A 175 -13.73 -12.53 -10.28
N GLY A 176 -14.85 -11.86 -9.98
CA GLY A 176 -15.61 -11.14 -10.99
C GLY A 176 -14.86 -9.93 -11.53
N THR A 177 -14.96 -9.67 -12.84
CA THR A 177 -14.43 -8.43 -13.45
C THR A 177 -15.52 -7.36 -13.57
N PHE A 178 -15.13 -6.09 -13.47
CA PHE A 178 -16.08 -4.95 -13.37
C PHE A 178 -16.02 -4.00 -14.56
N GLU A 179 -15.32 -4.32 -15.64
CA GLU A 179 -15.30 -3.47 -16.85
C GLU A 179 -16.68 -3.30 -17.49
N CYS A 180 -17.64 -4.18 -17.16
CA CYS A 180 -19.02 -4.08 -17.61
C CYS A 180 -19.75 -2.80 -17.14
N VAL A 181 -19.23 -2.10 -16.12
CA VAL A 181 -19.80 -0.82 -15.66
C VAL A 181 -19.59 0.32 -16.67
N LEU A 182 -18.62 0.17 -17.58
CA LEU A 182 -18.29 1.14 -18.62
C LEU A 182 -19.27 0.97 -19.80
N THR A 183 -20.52 1.35 -19.57
CA THR A 183 -21.64 1.05 -20.48
C THR A 183 -21.82 2.06 -21.61
N ARG A 184 -21.18 3.24 -21.52
CA ARG A 184 -21.42 4.35 -22.43
C ARG A 184 -20.59 4.27 -23.72
N LYS A 185 -21.16 4.77 -24.81
CA LYS A 185 -20.47 4.95 -26.11
C LYS A 185 -19.76 6.31 -26.24
N THR A 186 -20.19 7.30 -25.46
CA THR A 186 -19.59 8.63 -25.40
C THR A 186 -19.42 9.06 -23.94
N PRO A 187 -18.31 9.74 -23.61
CA PRO A 187 -18.07 10.19 -22.25
C PRO A 187 -19.11 11.24 -21.85
N ARG A 188 -19.49 11.21 -20.59
CA ARG A 188 -20.38 12.19 -19.97
C ARG A 188 -19.71 13.56 -19.89
N THR A 189 -20.52 14.60 -20.11
CA THR A 189 -20.10 16.00 -20.01
C THR A 189 -20.58 16.68 -18.73
N ASP A 190 -21.41 15.99 -17.95
CA ASP A 190 -22.05 16.47 -16.71
C ASP A 190 -21.31 16.02 -15.44
N CYS A 191 -20.11 15.43 -15.56
CA CYS A 191 -19.31 15.06 -14.40
C CYS A 191 -18.91 16.32 -13.59
N PRO A 192 -19.14 16.36 -12.26
CA PRO A 192 -18.75 17.47 -11.40
C PRO A 192 -17.31 17.91 -11.64
N VAL A 193 -17.04 19.20 -11.61
CA VAL A 193 -15.67 19.73 -11.73
C VAL A 193 -14.99 19.77 -10.36
N THR A 194 -15.77 20.01 -9.31
CA THR A 194 -15.34 20.07 -7.92
C THR A 194 -16.30 19.27 -7.03
N LEU A 195 -15.80 18.73 -5.92
CA LEU A 195 -16.60 18.07 -4.88
C LEU A 195 -16.79 19.01 -3.67
N PRO A 196 -17.81 18.76 -2.82
CA PRO A 196 -17.98 19.51 -1.58
C PRO A 196 -16.76 19.42 -0.64
N GLU A 197 -16.53 20.46 0.15
CA GLU A 197 -15.47 20.43 1.18
C GLU A 197 -15.86 19.46 2.31
N PRO A 198 -14.98 18.51 2.67
CA PRO A 198 -15.22 17.63 3.82
C PRO A 198 -15.32 18.42 5.12
N VAL A 199 -16.36 18.12 5.90
CA VAL A 199 -16.54 18.72 7.23
C VAL A 199 -15.58 18.05 8.21
N ARG A 200 -14.79 18.85 8.92
CA ARG A 200 -13.89 18.37 9.97
C ARG A 200 -14.69 17.64 11.06
N LEU A 201 -14.32 16.40 11.37
CA LEU A 201 -15.02 15.59 12.37
C LEU A 201 -14.22 15.44 13.67
N ARG A 202 -12.90 15.56 13.63
CA ARG A 202 -12.04 15.47 14.82
C ARG A 202 -11.73 16.83 15.40
N GLU A 203 -12.06 17.05 16.66
CA GLU A 203 -11.77 18.30 17.37
C GLU A 203 -10.27 18.46 17.72
N THR A 204 -9.61 17.35 18.06
CA THR A 204 -8.20 17.36 18.47
C THR A 204 -7.23 17.45 17.29
N PRO A 205 -6.03 18.01 17.49
CA PRO A 205 -4.95 17.97 16.50
C PRO A 205 -4.35 16.55 16.39
N ALA A 206 -3.47 16.37 15.41
CA ALA A 206 -2.63 15.18 15.29
C ALA A 206 -1.76 15.01 16.53
N GLN A 207 -1.44 13.75 16.89
CA GLN A 207 -0.77 13.40 18.14
C GLN A 207 0.55 12.68 17.87
N GLU A 208 1.55 13.45 17.44
CA GLU A 208 2.84 12.91 16.97
C GLU A 208 3.72 12.32 18.08
N ASP A 209 3.51 12.71 19.33
CA ASP A 209 4.26 12.21 20.51
C ASP A 209 3.63 10.96 21.16
N LYS A 210 2.52 10.44 20.60
CA LYS A 210 1.89 9.22 21.11
C LYS A 210 2.69 7.98 20.74
N LYS A 211 2.46 6.90 21.50
CA LYS A 211 2.86 5.54 21.10
C LYS A 211 2.15 5.13 19.82
N LEU A 212 2.82 4.28 19.05
CA LEU A 212 2.29 3.70 17.82
C LEU A 212 1.03 2.86 18.08
N SER A 213 0.11 2.88 17.13
CA SER A 213 -0.88 1.80 17.00
C SER A 213 -0.19 0.50 16.53
N ASP A 214 -0.87 -0.63 16.68
CA ASP A 214 -0.37 -1.92 16.19
C ASP A 214 -0.08 -1.85 14.68
N PHE A 215 -0.98 -1.25 13.90
CA PHE A 215 -0.79 -1.03 12.47
C PHE A 215 0.45 -0.18 12.16
N GLN A 216 0.66 0.95 12.85
CA GLN A 216 1.84 1.79 12.66
C GLN A 216 3.13 1.05 13.04
N ALA A 217 3.09 0.23 14.09
CA ALA A 217 4.22 -0.60 14.49
C ALA A 217 4.57 -1.65 13.41
N GLU A 218 3.57 -2.28 12.79
CA GLU A 218 3.76 -3.21 11.67
C GLU A 218 4.38 -2.51 10.44
N LEU A 219 3.97 -1.28 10.13
CA LEU A 219 4.59 -0.48 9.06
C LEU A 219 6.08 -0.20 9.35
N VAL A 220 6.44 0.10 10.59
CA VAL A 220 7.84 0.27 11.00
C VAL A 220 8.63 -1.05 10.87
N GLN A 221 8.04 -2.17 11.26
CA GLN A 221 8.67 -3.49 11.13
C GLN A 221 8.88 -3.88 9.66
N LEU A 222 7.93 -3.57 8.78
CA LEU A 222 8.09 -3.72 7.34
C LEU A 222 9.21 -2.83 6.80
N ALA A 223 9.29 -1.58 7.24
CA ALA A 223 10.38 -0.67 6.89
C ALA A 223 11.74 -1.18 7.39
N ALA A 224 11.80 -1.81 8.57
CA ALA A 224 13.01 -2.45 9.07
C ALA A 224 13.51 -3.58 8.16
N CYS A 225 12.60 -4.31 7.50
CA CYS A 225 12.98 -5.28 6.47
C CYS A 225 13.69 -4.62 5.28
N LEU A 226 13.23 -3.44 4.85
CA LEU A 226 13.84 -2.68 3.76
C LEU A 226 15.23 -2.14 4.11
N ARG A 227 15.43 -1.76 5.38
CA ARG A 227 16.70 -1.19 5.88
C ARG A 227 17.72 -2.25 6.31
N GLY A 228 17.34 -3.52 6.39
CA GLY A 228 18.20 -4.61 6.90
C GLY A 228 18.13 -4.81 8.42
N ASP A 229 17.37 -3.97 9.13
CA ASP A 229 17.27 -3.95 10.58
C ASP A 229 16.48 -5.12 11.16
N HIS A 230 15.81 -5.91 10.30
CA HIS A 230 15.17 -7.18 10.66
C HIS A 230 16.14 -8.23 11.26
N ASN A 231 17.45 -8.05 11.06
CA ASN A 231 18.48 -8.92 11.63
C ASN A 231 19.01 -8.46 13.00
N LYS A 232 18.54 -7.32 13.52
CA LYS A 232 18.99 -6.78 14.82
C LYS A 232 18.21 -7.43 15.96
N GLU A 233 18.84 -7.53 17.14
CA GLU A 233 18.21 -8.04 18.37
C GLU A 233 16.97 -7.24 18.83
N THR A 234 16.81 -6.02 18.31
CA THR A 234 15.65 -5.18 18.61
C THR A 234 14.40 -5.59 17.82
N TYR A 235 14.53 -6.33 16.72
CA TYR A 235 13.39 -6.72 15.88
C TYR A 235 12.63 -7.94 16.45
N PRO A 236 11.30 -8.05 16.26
CA PRO A 236 10.40 -7.01 15.74
C PRO A 236 9.90 -6.04 16.83
N HIS A 237 9.71 -6.51 18.06
CA HIS A 237 8.92 -5.81 19.06
C HIS A 237 9.68 -4.70 19.81
N LYS A 238 10.95 -4.92 20.19
CA LYS A 238 11.72 -3.91 20.94
C LYS A 238 12.02 -2.66 20.10
N LEU A 239 12.07 -2.79 18.77
CA LEU A 239 12.27 -1.70 17.83
C LEU A 239 11.19 -0.62 17.99
N VAL A 240 9.94 -1.05 18.15
CA VAL A 240 8.76 -0.18 18.15
C VAL A 240 8.26 0.19 19.55
N GLU A 241 8.72 -0.53 20.59
CA GLU A 241 8.19 -0.46 21.96
C GLU A 241 8.17 0.95 22.57
N SER A 242 9.18 1.76 22.24
CA SER A 242 9.37 3.12 22.77
C SER A 242 9.26 4.22 21.73
N MET A 243 8.92 3.89 20.47
CA MET A 243 8.80 4.87 19.41
C MET A 243 7.53 5.71 19.55
N THR A 244 7.69 7.01 19.33
CA THR A 244 6.60 7.93 19.04
C THR A 244 6.18 7.85 17.57
N VAL A 245 4.96 8.30 17.25
CA VAL A 245 4.47 8.42 15.85
C VAL A 245 5.45 9.24 14.99
N LYS A 246 6.02 10.30 15.56
CA LYS A 246 7.03 11.14 14.92
C LYS A 246 8.32 10.38 14.58
N GLU A 247 8.88 9.66 15.54
CA GLU A 247 10.10 8.87 15.31
C GLU A 247 9.86 7.74 14.30
N ALA A 248 8.66 7.16 14.32
CA ALA A 248 8.28 6.11 13.37
C ALA A 248 8.20 6.62 11.92
N VAL A 249 7.59 7.78 11.67
CA VAL A 249 7.54 8.32 10.31
C VAL A 249 8.94 8.68 9.79
N GLU A 250 9.79 9.28 10.64
CA GLU A 250 11.19 9.57 10.30
C GLU A 250 11.96 8.27 9.96
N TYR A 251 11.75 7.21 10.75
CA TYR A 251 12.36 5.91 10.51
C TYR A 251 11.89 5.28 9.19
N VAL A 252 10.59 5.30 8.90
CA VAL A 252 10.02 4.73 7.66
C VAL A 252 10.49 5.48 6.43
N GLU A 253 10.50 6.82 6.46
CA GLU A 253 11.02 7.64 5.37
C GLU A 253 12.49 7.35 5.10
N GLU A 254 13.29 7.24 6.17
CA GLU A 254 14.71 6.97 6.05
C GLU A 254 14.98 5.54 5.55
N ALA A 255 14.23 4.55 6.02
CA ALA A 255 14.32 3.18 5.50
C ALA A 255 13.99 3.12 4.01
N PHE A 256 12.98 3.87 3.56
CA PHE A 256 12.63 3.95 2.14
C PHE A 256 13.73 4.65 1.32
N LYS A 257 14.32 5.75 1.82
CA LYS A 257 15.48 6.41 1.19
C LYS A 257 16.67 5.47 1.05
N VAL A 258 16.99 4.70 2.09
CA VAL A 258 18.05 3.68 2.05
C VAL A 258 17.75 2.63 0.98
N PHE A 259 16.52 2.11 0.93
CA PHE A 259 16.11 1.14 -0.09
C PHE A 259 16.29 1.70 -1.52
N LEU A 260 15.84 2.93 -1.78
CA LEU A 260 16.01 3.57 -3.09
C LEU A 260 17.49 3.77 -3.45
N ASN A 261 18.30 4.22 -2.49
CA ASN A 261 19.73 4.47 -2.70
C ASN A 261 20.52 3.18 -2.98
N GLU A 262 20.31 2.13 -2.19
CA GLU A 262 20.96 0.84 -2.42
C GLU A 262 20.45 0.18 -3.71
N GLY A 263 19.17 0.37 -4.03
CA GLY A 263 18.57 0.09 -5.32
C GLY A 263 19.32 0.70 -6.50
N ASP A 264 19.50 2.01 -6.46
CA ASP A 264 20.20 2.74 -7.52
C ASP A 264 21.68 2.35 -7.63
N LYS A 265 22.36 2.12 -6.51
CA LYS A 265 23.74 1.58 -6.49
C LYS A 265 23.82 0.19 -7.13
N ALA A 266 22.88 -0.70 -6.84
CA ALA A 266 22.84 -2.04 -7.45
C ALA A 266 22.61 -1.94 -8.97
N ARG A 267 21.67 -1.10 -9.41
CA ARG A 267 21.41 -0.86 -10.83
C ARG A 267 22.62 -0.29 -11.57
N LYS A 268 23.30 0.70 -10.98
CA LYS A 268 24.53 1.29 -11.54
C LYS A 268 25.69 0.30 -11.64
N ARG A 269 25.70 -0.74 -10.80
CA ARG A 269 26.66 -1.85 -10.86
C ARG A 269 26.26 -2.96 -11.85
N GLY A 270 25.15 -2.81 -12.57
CA GLY A 270 24.68 -3.77 -13.57
C GLY A 270 23.93 -4.97 -12.99
N ALA A 271 23.37 -4.85 -11.77
CA ALA A 271 22.53 -5.90 -11.21
C ALA A 271 21.26 -6.13 -12.06
N ASP A 272 20.81 -7.38 -12.12
CA ASP A 272 19.63 -7.78 -12.89
C ASP A 272 18.38 -7.02 -12.43
N GLU A 273 17.62 -6.46 -13.38
CA GLU A 273 16.45 -5.63 -13.08
C GLU A 273 15.32 -6.37 -12.33
N SER A 274 15.30 -7.69 -12.40
CA SER A 274 14.36 -8.56 -11.68
C SER A 274 14.81 -8.91 -10.26
N SER A 275 16.05 -8.58 -9.88
CA SER A 275 16.57 -8.74 -8.52
C SER A 275 15.91 -7.74 -7.57
N ALA A 276 15.86 -8.11 -6.28
CA ALA A 276 15.46 -7.20 -5.20
C ALA A 276 16.69 -6.88 -4.35
N VAL A 277 16.82 -5.63 -3.91
CA VAL A 277 17.89 -5.25 -2.99
C VAL A 277 17.58 -5.78 -1.60
N VAL A 278 18.54 -6.52 -1.06
CA VAL A 278 18.59 -6.87 0.36
C VAL A 278 19.65 -5.97 0.97
N VAL A 279 19.22 -5.03 1.80
CA VAL A 279 20.14 -4.22 2.59
C VAL A 279 20.61 -5.11 3.73
N GLU A 280 21.87 -5.52 3.71
CA GLU A 280 22.46 -6.23 4.84
C GLU A 280 22.68 -5.24 5.98
N ALA A 281 22.37 -5.64 7.22
CA ALA A 281 22.76 -4.86 8.38
C ALA A 281 24.28 -4.67 8.36
N PRO A 282 24.81 -3.51 8.78
CA PRO A 282 26.25 -3.35 8.93
C PRO A 282 26.76 -4.48 9.82
N THR A 283 27.59 -5.36 9.26
CA THR A 283 28.29 -6.34 10.08
C THR A 283 29.10 -5.57 11.10
N ALA A 284 28.94 -5.92 12.38
CA ALA A 284 29.82 -5.38 13.42
C ALA A 284 31.25 -5.58 12.92
N THR A 285 31.94 -4.48 12.66
CA THR A 285 33.30 -4.52 12.15
C THR A 285 34.08 -5.37 13.14
N PRO A 286 34.80 -6.44 12.71
CA PRO A 286 35.62 -7.17 13.65
C PRO A 286 36.57 -6.14 14.24
N THR A 287 36.48 -5.92 15.55
CA THR A 287 37.38 -5.04 16.27
C THR A 287 38.78 -5.55 15.97
N HIS A 288 39.50 -4.87 15.08
CA HIS A 288 40.92 -5.10 14.93
C HIS A 288 41.51 -4.72 16.28
N ARG A 289 41.78 -5.72 17.12
CA ARG A 289 42.60 -5.52 18.31
C ARG A 289 43.91 -4.94 17.80
N SER A 290 44.12 -3.66 18.09
CA SER A 290 45.38 -2.98 17.85
C SER A 290 46.51 -3.87 18.35
N PHE A 291 47.60 -3.91 17.61
CA PHE A 291 48.83 -4.65 17.94
C PHE A 291 49.32 -4.37 19.38
N ALA A 292 48.96 -3.21 19.93
CA ALA A 292 49.23 -2.84 21.32
C ALA A 292 48.62 -3.81 22.35
N HIS A 293 47.49 -4.46 22.05
CA HIS A 293 46.83 -5.37 22.99
C HIS A 293 47.50 -6.75 23.10
N LYS A 294 48.35 -7.13 22.12
CA LYS A 294 49.17 -8.35 22.19
C LYS A 294 50.49 -8.14 22.94
N PHE A 295 50.97 -6.90 23.06
CA PHE A 295 52.24 -6.61 23.72
C PHE A 295 52.12 -6.58 25.26
N PHE A 296 50.97 -6.18 25.79
CA PHE A 296 50.76 -6.09 27.25
C PHE A 296 50.29 -7.39 27.92
N SER A 297 49.92 -8.43 27.15
CA SER A 297 49.52 -9.72 27.70
C SER A 297 50.70 -10.69 27.96
N CYS A 298 51.92 -10.36 27.52
CA CYS A 298 53.11 -11.20 27.74
C CYS A 298 54.02 -10.75 28.90
N LEU A 299 53.73 -9.64 29.56
CA LEU A 299 54.55 -9.12 30.67
C LEU A 299 54.00 -9.45 32.07
N ALA A 300 52.87 -10.14 32.17
CA ALA A 300 52.23 -10.51 33.44
C ALA A 300 52.42 -11.99 33.85
N CYS A 301 53.29 -12.73 33.16
CA CYS A 301 53.63 -14.12 33.51
C CYS A 301 55.14 -14.28 33.64
N ASN A 302 55.73 -13.63 34.65
CA ASN A 302 56.99 -14.07 35.27
C ASN A 302 57.15 -13.35 36.62
N ASN A 303 56.59 -13.97 37.66
CA ASN A 303 57.09 -14.03 39.03
C ASN A 303 56.31 -15.10 39.79
#